data_AF-A0A2Z6NKF3-F1
#
_entry.id   AF-A0A2Z6NKF3-F1
#
_cell.length_a   1.000
_cell.length_b   1.000
_cell.length_c   1.000
_cell.angle_alpha   90.00
_cell.angle_beta   90.00
_cell.angle_gamma   90.00
#
_symmetry.space_group_name_H-M   'P 1'
#
loop_
_entity.id
_entity.type
_entity.pdbx_description
1 polymer ?
#
loop_
_entity_poly.entity_id
_entity_poly.type
_entity_poly.pdbx_seq_one_letter_code
_entity_poly.pdbx_strand_id
1 'polypeptide(L)'
;MFHNFKVYIYQTNTNQYNFETEHESLFYSSLQNSSYVTQQPQQAHLFFLPFSSNISTRSLARLVSRIRQDFPYWNRSLGADHFYLSCAGISNSNDRNIVELKKNAVQITCFPTRRHSFVPHKDITLPPAINVHAPVKLGGGEFCVVEYGNNKVLWIGEVMRFGCVPMVVTEGTVNDMPFMDVLKWKEMAVFMKGGVKNVTWTARHENMRRLGVVASKHLRWNRPPLPLDAFNTVMYQLWLRRHTVRYESIRSN
;
A
#
# COMPACT_ATOMS: atom_id res chain seq x y z
N MET A 1 -16.01 -15.16 1.35
CA MET A 1 -15.90 -14.20 0.22
C MET A 1 -14.46 -13.72 -0.01
N PHE A 2 -13.66 -13.42 1.03
CA PHE A 2 -12.22 -13.09 0.87
C PHE A 2 -11.34 -14.30 0.52
N HIS A 3 -11.64 -15.49 1.04
CA HIS A 3 -10.85 -16.72 0.79
C HIS A 3 -10.77 -17.17 -0.67
N ASN A 4 -11.67 -16.67 -1.53
CA ASN A 4 -11.65 -16.96 -2.97
C ASN A 4 -10.97 -15.85 -3.78
N PHE A 5 -10.37 -14.84 -3.13
CA PHE A 5 -9.71 -13.76 -3.83
C PHE A 5 -8.50 -14.29 -4.59
N LYS A 6 -8.46 -13.98 -5.90
CA LYS A 6 -7.41 -14.44 -6.81
C LYS A 6 -6.80 -13.29 -7.59
N VAL A 7 -5.49 -13.33 -7.71
CA VAL A 7 -4.67 -12.39 -8.48
C VAL A 7 -3.96 -13.15 -9.58
N TYR A 8 -4.05 -12.65 -10.80
CA TYR A 8 -3.20 -13.11 -11.89
C TYR A 8 -2.00 -12.18 -12.02
N ILE A 9 -0.80 -12.73 -12.06
CA ILE A 9 0.43 -11.99 -12.30
C ILE A 9 0.74 -12.08 -13.78
N TYR A 10 0.86 -10.94 -14.48
CA TYR A 10 1.29 -10.97 -15.87
C TYR A 10 2.69 -11.55 -15.99
N GLN A 11 2.83 -12.57 -16.83
CA GLN A 11 4.13 -13.09 -17.23
C GLN A 11 4.73 -12.13 -18.25
N THR A 12 5.92 -11.61 -17.95
CA THR A 12 6.68 -10.78 -18.88
C THR A 12 7.96 -11.50 -19.25
N ASN A 13 8.55 -11.20 -20.40
CA ASN A 13 9.81 -11.82 -20.85
C ASN A 13 11.00 -11.58 -19.89
N THR A 14 10.85 -10.68 -18.91
CA THR A 14 11.77 -10.48 -17.80
C THR A 14 11.34 -11.31 -16.59
N ASN A 15 12.14 -12.32 -16.24
CA ASN A 15 11.91 -13.17 -15.07
C ASN A 15 12.52 -12.59 -13.77
N GLN A 16 13.20 -11.44 -13.85
CA GLN A 16 13.82 -10.78 -12.70
C GLN A 16 13.46 -9.29 -12.70
N TYR A 17 12.93 -8.82 -11.57
CA TYR A 17 12.60 -7.43 -11.31
C TYR A 17 13.54 -6.90 -10.24
N ASN A 18 14.09 -5.70 -10.47
CA ASN A 18 14.91 -5.03 -9.49
C ASN A 18 14.02 -4.09 -8.66
N PHE A 19 13.92 -4.37 -7.36
CA PHE A 19 13.18 -3.56 -6.41
C PHE A 19 14.15 -2.78 -5.53
N GLU A 20 14.02 -1.46 -5.51
CA GLU A 20 14.93 -0.58 -4.77
C GLU A 20 14.72 -0.63 -3.26
N THR A 21 13.53 -1.04 -2.81
CA THR A 21 13.20 -1.11 -1.39
C THR A 21 12.97 -2.53 -0.90
N GLU A 22 13.26 -2.78 0.38
CA GLU A 22 12.92 -4.04 1.04
C GLU A 22 11.40 -4.31 1.00
N HIS A 23 10.58 -3.25 1.00
CA HIS A 23 9.12 -3.31 1.10
C HIS A 23 8.53 -3.85 -0.21
N GLU A 24 9.07 -3.38 -1.34
CA GLU A 24 8.71 -3.87 -2.66
C GLU A 24 9.07 -5.35 -2.81
N SER A 25 10.30 -5.72 -2.43
CA SER A 25 10.78 -7.10 -2.46
C SER A 25 9.94 -8.03 -1.55
N LEU A 26 9.61 -7.56 -0.34
CA LEU A 26 8.76 -8.26 0.62
C LEU A 26 7.37 -8.52 0.06
N PHE A 27 6.72 -7.48 -0.48
CA PHE A 27 5.40 -7.60 -1.06
C PHE A 27 5.39 -8.57 -2.23
N TYR A 28 6.31 -8.39 -3.19
CA TYR A 28 6.36 -9.21 -4.40
C TYR A 28 6.62 -10.69 -4.07
N SER A 29 7.64 -10.98 -3.26
CA SER A 29 7.94 -12.35 -2.84
C SER A 29 6.80 -12.99 -2.03
N SER A 30 6.13 -12.22 -1.17
CA SER A 30 4.96 -12.71 -0.43
C SER A 30 3.79 -13.01 -1.36
N LEU A 31 3.53 -12.15 -2.36
CA LEU A 31 2.47 -12.36 -3.35
C LEU A 31 2.73 -13.62 -4.16
N GLN A 32 3.93 -13.78 -4.73
CA GLN A 32 4.29 -14.93 -5.55
C GLN A 32 4.12 -16.27 -4.82
N ASN A 33 4.43 -16.30 -3.53
CA ASN A 33 4.33 -17.51 -2.70
C ASN A 33 2.98 -17.67 -1.99
N SER A 34 2.01 -16.79 -2.26
CA SER A 34 0.71 -16.81 -1.59
C SER A 34 -0.31 -17.67 -2.32
N SER A 35 -1.34 -18.11 -1.57
CA SER A 35 -2.52 -18.78 -2.13
C SER A 35 -3.44 -17.85 -2.94
N TYR A 36 -3.18 -16.54 -2.95
CA TYR A 36 -3.94 -15.58 -3.75
C TYR A 36 -3.58 -15.67 -5.24
N VAL A 37 -2.40 -16.15 -5.62
CA VAL A 37 -2.00 -16.23 -7.03
C VAL A 37 -2.77 -17.36 -7.74
N THR A 38 -3.20 -17.08 -8.97
CA THR A 38 -3.76 -18.08 -9.88
C THR A 38 -3.01 -18.10 -11.21
N GLN A 39 -2.88 -19.29 -11.79
CA GLN A 39 -2.37 -19.48 -13.15
C GLN A 39 -3.46 -19.31 -14.21
N GLN A 40 -4.73 -19.35 -13.80
CA GLN A 40 -5.87 -19.21 -14.70
C GLN A 40 -6.41 -17.78 -14.62
N PRO A 41 -6.15 -16.92 -15.64
CA PRO A 41 -6.55 -15.52 -15.58
C PRO A 41 -8.07 -15.32 -15.55
N GLN A 42 -8.86 -16.30 -16.01
CA GLN A 42 -10.32 -16.27 -15.92
C GLN A 42 -10.84 -16.34 -14.48
N GLN A 43 -10.05 -16.89 -13.55
CA GLN A 43 -10.41 -16.95 -12.13
C GLN A 43 -9.99 -15.69 -11.37
N ALA A 44 -9.21 -14.80 -11.99
CA ALA A 44 -8.62 -13.66 -11.32
C ALA A 44 -9.64 -12.53 -11.12
N HIS A 45 -9.57 -11.93 -9.94
CA HIS A 45 -10.35 -10.76 -9.56
C HIS A 45 -9.57 -9.47 -9.82
N LEU A 46 -8.23 -9.52 -9.72
CA LEU A 46 -7.33 -8.43 -10.05
C LEU A 46 -6.10 -8.96 -10.79
N PHE A 47 -5.44 -8.06 -11.52
CA PHE A 47 -4.29 -8.35 -12.36
C PHE A 47 -3.09 -7.52 -11.91
N PHE A 48 -2.00 -8.18 -11.54
CA PHE A 48 -0.77 -7.52 -11.13
C PHE A 48 0.15 -7.28 -12.32
N LEU A 49 0.64 -6.04 -12.46
CA LEU A 49 1.67 -5.66 -13.42
C LEU A 49 3.03 -5.59 -12.71
N PRO A 50 3.89 -6.62 -12.83
CA PRO A 50 5.23 -6.55 -12.29
C PRO A 50 6.16 -5.74 -13.21
N PHE A 51 6.96 -4.85 -12.60
CA PHE A 51 8.06 -4.15 -13.25
C PHE A 51 9.10 -3.70 -12.21
N SER A 52 10.34 -3.48 -12.64
CA SER A 52 11.43 -2.98 -11.78
C SER A 52 11.19 -1.53 -11.35
N SER A 53 11.61 -1.16 -10.14
CA SER A 53 11.45 0.21 -9.60
C SER A 53 12.07 1.28 -10.49
N ASN A 54 13.16 0.95 -11.19
CA ASN A 54 13.89 1.85 -12.08
C ASN A 54 13.40 1.85 -13.54
N ILE A 55 12.21 1.28 -13.83
CA ILE A 55 11.69 1.23 -15.19
C ILE A 55 11.48 2.65 -15.76
N SER A 56 11.95 2.90 -16.98
CA SER A 56 11.70 4.19 -17.63
C SER A 56 10.25 4.30 -18.11
N THR A 57 9.70 5.52 -18.10
CA THR A 57 8.33 5.81 -18.58
C THR A 57 8.05 5.21 -19.96
N ARG A 58 9.03 5.30 -20.88
CA ARG A 58 8.92 4.73 -22.24
C ARG A 58 8.82 3.20 -22.22
N SER A 59 9.59 2.54 -21.36
CA SER A 59 9.56 1.07 -21.25
C SER A 59 8.28 0.59 -20.57
N LEU A 60 7.79 1.32 -19.57
CA LEU A 60 6.52 1.04 -18.92
C LEU A 60 5.34 1.21 -19.89
N ALA A 61 5.35 2.25 -20.72
CA ALA A 61 4.33 2.46 -21.76
C ALA A 61 4.29 1.28 -22.75
N ARG A 62 5.47 0.80 -23.18
CA ARG A 62 5.59 -0.39 -24.05
C ARG A 62 5.11 -1.67 -23.36
N LEU A 63 5.38 -1.84 -22.07
CA LEU A 63 4.88 -2.97 -21.29
C LEU A 63 3.36 -3.00 -21.28
N VAL A 64 2.72 -1.88 -20.93
CA VAL A 64 1.25 -1.77 -20.94
C VAL A 64 0.69 -1.98 -22.34
N SER A 65 1.32 -1.39 -23.37
CA SER A 65 0.91 -1.59 -24.77
C SER A 65 0.94 -3.07 -25.18
N ARG A 66 1.94 -3.85 -24.75
CA ARG A 66 2.00 -5.30 -25.00
C ARG A 66 0.92 -6.04 -24.24
N ILE A 67 0.75 -5.78 -22.95
CA ILE A 67 -0.31 -6.38 -22.13
C ILE A 67 -1.69 -6.17 -22.78
N ARG A 68 -1.92 -4.98 -23.34
CA ARG A 68 -3.14 -4.60 -24.05
C ARG A 68 -3.37 -5.37 -25.36
N GLN A 69 -2.30 -5.76 -26.04
CA GLN A 69 -2.35 -6.50 -27.30
C GLN A 69 -2.48 -8.00 -27.05
N ASP A 70 -1.75 -8.51 -26.06
CA ASP A 70 -1.60 -9.94 -25.79
C ASP A 70 -2.74 -10.49 -24.93
N PHE A 71 -3.38 -9.67 -24.11
CA PHE A 71 -4.43 -10.10 -23.18
C PHE A 71 -5.69 -9.22 -23.27
N PRO A 72 -6.90 -9.82 -23.21
CA PRO A 72 -8.16 -9.07 -23.33
C PRO A 72 -8.48 -8.23 -22.08
N TYR A 73 -7.84 -8.53 -20.96
CA TYR A 73 -8.20 -8.04 -19.63
C TYR A 73 -7.94 -6.56 -19.42
N TRP A 74 -6.87 -6.00 -20.01
CA TRP A 74 -6.65 -4.57 -19.94
C TRP A 74 -7.76 -3.80 -20.65
N ASN A 75 -8.12 -4.22 -21.87
CA ASN A 75 -9.09 -3.49 -22.70
C ASN A 75 -10.52 -3.53 -22.12
N ARG A 76 -10.89 -4.57 -21.38
CA ARG A 76 -12.25 -4.66 -20.80
C ARG A 76 -12.50 -3.64 -19.69
N SER A 77 -11.45 -3.20 -19.00
CA SER A 77 -11.54 -2.36 -17.80
C SER A 77 -10.74 -1.06 -17.92
N LEU A 78 -10.00 -0.90 -19.02
CA LEU A 78 -9.00 0.16 -19.21
C LEU A 78 -7.97 0.21 -18.07
N GLY A 79 -7.64 -0.92 -17.47
CA GLY A 79 -6.71 -1.00 -16.34
C GLY A 79 -7.36 -0.88 -14.96
N ALA A 80 -8.69 -0.80 -14.84
CA ALA A 80 -9.35 -0.58 -13.56
C ALA A 80 -9.30 -1.80 -12.62
N ASP A 81 -9.23 -3.03 -13.16
CA ASP A 81 -9.01 -4.27 -12.40
C ASP A 81 -7.52 -4.64 -12.27
N HIS A 82 -6.64 -3.66 -12.47
CA HIS A 82 -5.19 -3.82 -12.40
C HIS A 82 -4.59 -3.10 -11.20
N PHE A 83 -3.43 -3.59 -10.78
CA PHE A 83 -2.62 -2.90 -9.79
C PHE A 83 -1.13 -3.09 -10.06
N TYR A 84 -0.33 -2.17 -9.53
CA TYR A 84 1.13 -2.20 -9.64
C TYR A 84 1.77 -1.69 -8.35
N LEU A 85 3.06 -1.98 -8.20
CA LEU A 85 3.87 -1.58 -7.06
C LEU A 85 4.92 -0.56 -7.53
N SER A 86 4.93 0.62 -6.93
CA SER A 86 5.93 1.65 -7.19
C SER A 86 6.04 2.63 -6.01
N CYS A 87 7.13 2.52 -5.25
CA CYS A 87 7.37 3.41 -4.12
C CYS A 87 7.80 4.82 -4.53
N ALA A 88 8.50 4.94 -5.66
CA ALA A 88 8.82 6.25 -6.25
C ALA A 88 7.63 6.90 -6.99
N GLY A 89 6.58 6.12 -7.28
CA GLY A 89 5.49 6.52 -8.16
C GLY A 89 5.89 6.54 -9.64
N ILE A 90 4.91 6.77 -10.51
CA ILE A 90 5.15 6.87 -11.96
C ILE A 90 5.19 8.35 -12.38
N SER A 91 6.22 8.72 -13.13
CA SER A 91 6.38 10.06 -13.71
C SER A 91 5.17 10.47 -14.57
N ASN A 92 4.86 11.77 -14.60
CA ASN A 92 3.83 12.29 -15.51
C ASN A 92 4.24 12.10 -16.97
N SER A 93 3.28 11.74 -17.81
CA SER A 93 3.47 11.52 -19.24
C SER A 93 2.13 11.74 -19.95
N ASN A 94 2.19 12.22 -21.19
CA ASN A 94 1.03 12.30 -22.09
C ASN A 94 0.80 10.99 -22.87
N ASP A 95 1.66 9.99 -22.68
CA ASP A 95 1.46 8.66 -23.26
C ASP A 95 0.17 8.03 -22.70
N ARG A 96 -0.75 7.67 -23.60
CA ARG A 96 -2.05 7.10 -23.26
C ARG A 96 -1.95 5.94 -22.27
N ASN A 97 -0.98 5.04 -22.46
CA ASN A 97 -0.84 3.85 -21.63
C ASN A 97 -0.44 4.22 -20.19
N ILE A 98 0.40 5.24 -20.02
CA ILE A 98 0.81 5.73 -18.71
C ILE A 98 -0.33 6.48 -18.03
N VAL A 99 -1.09 7.28 -18.79
CA VAL A 99 -2.26 7.99 -18.28
C VAL A 99 -3.32 7.01 -17.77
N GLU A 100 -3.67 5.98 -18.57
CA GLU A 100 -4.61 4.93 -18.16
C GLU A 100 -4.10 4.17 -16.93
N LEU A 101 -2.83 3.74 -16.93
CA LEU A 101 -2.23 3.04 -15.79
C LEU A 101 -2.33 3.86 -14.49
N LYS A 102 -1.96 5.14 -14.52
CA LYS A 102 -1.99 5.99 -13.32
C LYS A 102 -3.40 6.30 -12.83
N LYS A 103 -4.34 6.52 -13.74
CA LYS A 103 -5.71 6.93 -13.40
C LYS A 103 -6.57 5.76 -12.94
N ASN A 104 -6.43 4.61 -13.59
CA ASN A 104 -7.39 3.51 -13.44
C ASN A 104 -6.85 2.40 -12.53
N ALA A 105 -5.58 2.03 -12.66
CA ALA A 105 -5.01 0.94 -11.85
C ALA A 105 -4.70 1.41 -10.43
N VAL A 106 -4.78 0.48 -9.47
CA VAL A 106 -4.42 0.73 -8.07
C VAL A 106 -2.90 0.79 -7.94
N GLN A 107 -2.38 1.91 -7.43
CA GLN A 107 -0.97 2.01 -7.07
C GLN A 107 -0.76 1.51 -5.64
N ILE A 108 0.17 0.58 -5.46
CA ILE A 108 0.77 0.26 -4.17
C ILE A 108 2.07 1.06 -4.06
N THR A 109 2.24 1.80 -2.97
CA THR A 109 3.38 2.69 -2.76
C THR A 109 3.88 2.60 -1.31
N CYS A 110 5.10 3.06 -1.03
CA CYS A 110 5.69 3.00 0.31
C CYS A 110 5.33 4.23 1.13
N PHE A 111 5.08 4.03 2.42
CA PHE A 111 5.00 5.13 3.39
C PHE A 111 6.39 5.68 3.75
N PRO A 112 6.57 7.00 3.90
CA PRO A 112 5.61 8.06 3.57
C PRO A 112 5.50 8.30 2.06
N THR A 113 4.29 8.61 1.56
CA THR A 113 4.14 8.88 0.13
C THR A 113 4.75 10.21 -0.29
N ARG A 114 5.34 10.23 -1.49
CA ARG A 114 5.76 11.48 -2.14
C ARG A 114 4.54 12.22 -2.70
N ARG A 115 4.44 13.52 -2.43
CA ARG A 115 3.34 14.37 -2.91
C ARG A 115 3.23 14.31 -4.45
N HIS A 116 2.00 14.40 -4.96
CA HIS A 116 1.58 14.48 -6.37
C HIS A 116 1.27 13.18 -7.14
N SER A 117 1.30 11.99 -6.51
CA SER A 117 0.99 10.73 -7.22
C SER A 117 0.14 9.70 -6.47
N PHE A 118 -0.45 10.07 -5.33
CA PHE A 118 -1.29 9.19 -4.51
C PHE A 118 -2.75 9.65 -4.50
N VAL A 119 -3.67 8.72 -4.75
CA VAL A 119 -5.12 8.92 -4.73
C VAL A 119 -5.73 8.11 -3.58
N PRO A 120 -6.11 8.72 -2.44
CA PRO A 120 -6.46 7.99 -1.22
C PRO A 120 -7.58 6.95 -1.35
N HIS A 121 -8.56 7.17 -2.22
CA HIS A 121 -9.69 6.26 -2.43
C HIS A 121 -9.39 5.14 -3.46
N LYS A 122 -8.22 5.19 -4.12
CA LYS A 122 -7.80 4.22 -5.14
C LYS A 122 -6.54 3.47 -4.72
N ASP A 123 -5.54 4.18 -4.23
CA ASP A 123 -4.19 3.66 -3.99
C ASP A 123 -4.04 3.10 -2.57
N ILE A 124 -2.97 2.32 -2.36
CA ILE A 124 -2.64 1.64 -1.11
C ILE A 124 -1.23 2.04 -0.69
N THR A 125 -1.08 2.43 0.57
CA THR A 125 0.23 2.70 1.17
C THR A 125 0.69 1.50 2.02
N LEU A 126 1.87 0.97 1.70
CA LEU A 126 2.59 -0.02 2.49
C LEU A 126 3.15 0.59 3.78
N PRO A 127 3.09 -0.12 4.92
CA PRO A 127 3.69 0.32 6.16
C PRO A 127 5.21 0.23 6.06
N PRO A 128 5.94 1.04 6.84
CA PRO A 128 7.39 0.94 6.88
C PRO A 128 7.84 -0.43 7.40
N ALA A 129 8.95 -0.94 6.86
CA ALA A 129 9.58 -2.17 7.36
C ALA A 129 10.19 -1.95 8.75
N ILE A 130 10.26 -3.03 9.53
CA ILE A 130 10.89 -3.04 10.85
C ILE A 130 12.33 -2.56 10.68
N ASN A 131 12.71 -1.51 11.39
CA ASN A 131 14.12 -1.20 11.56
C ASN A 131 14.56 -1.71 12.94
N VAL A 132 15.45 -2.69 12.91
CA VAL A 132 15.94 -3.44 14.09
C VAL A 132 16.92 -2.59 14.93
N HIS A 133 17.28 -1.40 14.45
CA HIS A 133 18.30 -0.53 15.05
C HIS A 133 17.74 0.76 15.67
N ALA A 134 16.42 0.93 15.82
CA ALA A 134 15.94 2.05 16.64
C ALA A 134 16.40 1.82 18.09
N PRO A 135 17.09 2.78 18.71
CA PRO A 135 17.26 2.77 20.15
C PRO A 135 15.89 3.11 20.74
N VAL A 136 15.07 2.09 20.92
CA VAL A 136 13.78 2.20 21.57
C VAL A 136 14.04 2.32 23.08
N LYS A 137 14.50 3.48 23.54
CA LYS A 137 14.26 3.91 24.93
C LYS A 137 12.80 4.36 25.01
N LEU A 138 11.87 3.40 24.93
CA LEU A 138 10.47 3.66 25.25
C LEU A 138 10.32 3.57 26.76
N GLY A 139 10.39 4.72 27.42
CA GLY A 139 9.66 4.88 28.67
C GLY A 139 8.20 4.60 28.37
N GLY A 140 7.69 3.45 28.82
CA GLY A 140 6.36 2.98 28.47
C GLY A 140 5.27 3.98 28.87
N GLY A 141 4.30 4.19 27.98
CA GLY A 141 3.05 4.88 28.30
C GLY A 141 2.99 6.37 27.97
N GLU A 142 3.89 6.91 27.14
CA GLU A 142 3.84 8.32 26.70
C GLU A 142 3.56 8.48 25.19
N PHE A 143 3.40 9.74 24.76
CA PHE A 143 3.31 10.11 23.35
C PHE A 143 4.69 10.11 22.69
N CYS A 144 4.81 9.53 21.49
CA CYS A 144 6.04 9.56 20.67
C CYS A 144 5.87 10.50 19.51
N VAL A 145 6.79 11.45 19.38
CA VAL A 145 6.82 12.37 18.25
C VAL A 145 7.22 11.62 16.98
N VAL A 146 6.41 11.77 15.94
CA VAL A 146 6.61 11.19 14.61
C VAL A 146 6.57 12.34 13.60
N GLU A 147 7.72 12.71 13.04
CA GLU A 147 7.81 13.76 12.03
C GLU A 147 7.40 13.23 10.65
N TYR A 148 6.24 13.65 10.16
CA TYR A 148 5.73 13.26 8.84
C TYR A 148 6.46 14.02 7.72
N GLY A 149 6.99 13.28 6.73
CA GLY A 149 7.67 13.84 5.56
C GLY A 149 9.20 13.73 5.57
N ASN A 150 9.80 13.40 6.73
CA ASN A 150 11.20 13.01 6.82
C ASN A 150 11.32 11.48 6.76
N ASN A 151 12.45 10.92 6.34
CA ASN A 151 12.74 9.46 6.37
C ASN A 151 12.75 8.85 7.80
N LYS A 152 12.22 9.57 8.80
CA LYS A 152 12.14 9.20 10.21
C LYS A 152 10.79 8.59 10.62
N VAL A 153 9.82 8.47 9.71
CA VAL A 153 8.49 7.86 9.99
C VAL A 153 8.50 6.33 10.04
N LEU A 154 9.68 5.71 9.89
CA LEU A 154 9.85 4.26 9.69
C LEU A 154 9.44 3.39 10.88
N TRP A 155 9.24 3.99 12.05
CA TRP A 155 9.06 3.27 13.32
C TRP A 155 7.63 3.23 13.82
N ILE A 156 6.67 3.81 13.08
CA ILE A 156 5.32 4.04 13.59
C ILE A 156 4.61 2.76 14.05
N GLY A 157 4.79 1.65 13.33
CA GLY A 157 4.22 0.36 13.72
C GLY A 157 4.85 -0.20 15.00
N GLU A 158 6.16 -0.03 15.17
CA GLU A 158 6.90 -0.60 16.30
C GLU A 158 6.65 0.17 17.60
N VAL A 159 6.61 1.50 17.54
CA VAL A 159 6.28 2.31 18.72
C VAL A 159 4.84 2.06 19.19
N MET A 160 3.90 1.88 18.25
CA MET A 160 2.53 1.48 18.58
C MET A 160 2.48 0.11 19.24
N ARG A 161 3.28 -0.86 18.75
CA ARG A 161 3.38 -2.21 19.32
C ARG A 161 3.84 -2.20 20.77
N PHE A 162 4.80 -1.34 21.10
CA PHE A 162 5.31 -1.15 22.46
C PHE A 162 4.41 -0.25 23.34
N GLY A 163 3.25 0.18 22.83
CA GLY A 163 2.27 0.93 23.60
C GLY A 163 2.52 2.43 23.66
N CYS A 164 3.28 2.98 22.71
CA CYS A 164 3.38 4.41 22.51
C CYS A 164 2.21 4.94 21.67
N VAL A 165 1.71 6.14 22.00
CA VAL A 165 0.72 6.85 21.15
C VAL A 165 1.45 7.77 20.17
N PRO A 166 1.33 7.54 18.84
CA PRO A 166 1.98 8.39 17.86
C PRO A 166 1.42 9.81 17.88
N MET A 167 2.32 10.79 17.99
CA MET A 167 2.07 12.21 17.82
C MET A 167 2.67 12.63 16.48
N VAL A 168 1.86 12.59 15.44
CA VAL A 168 2.25 12.89 14.06
C VAL A 168 2.34 14.40 13.89
N VAL A 169 3.57 14.91 13.82
CA VAL A 169 3.87 16.32 13.55
C VAL A 169 4.03 16.49 12.05
N THR A 170 3.29 17.43 11.47
CA THR A 170 3.37 17.73 10.04
C THR A 170 3.37 19.24 9.79
N GLU A 171 4.15 19.66 8.79
CA GLU A 171 4.15 21.05 8.31
C GLU A 171 3.03 21.30 7.28
N GLY A 172 2.39 20.25 6.76
CA GLY A 172 1.31 20.38 5.76
C GLY A 172 0.21 19.32 5.90
N THR A 173 -0.46 18.99 4.81
CA THR A 173 -1.51 17.94 4.84
C THR A 173 -0.86 16.56 4.88
N VAL A 174 -1.33 15.73 5.82
CA VAL A 174 -1.09 14.27 5.79
C VAL A 174 -2.00 13.71 4.70
N ASN A 175 -1.40 13.35 3.57
CA ASN A 175 -2.15 12.88 2.41
C ASN A 175 -2.40 11.37 2.48
N ASP A 176 -1.62 10.66 3.29
CA ASP A 176 -1.73 9.23 3.47
C ASP A 176 -1.19 8.78 4.83
N MET A 177 -1.74 7.67 5.33
CA MET A 177 -1.17 6.84 6.38
C MET A 177 -1.31 5.38 5.94
N PRO A 178 -0.49 4.45 6.46
CA PRO A 178 -0.63 3.05 6.10
C PRO A 178 -2.05 2.54 6.39
N PHE A 179 -2.65 1.89 5.40
CA PHE A 179 -3.93 1.19 5.53
C PHE A 179 -5.12 2.02 6.06
N MET A 180 -5.30 3.26 5.59
CA MET A 180 -6.39 4.16 6.04
C MET A 180 -7.82 3.57 5.95
N ASP A 181 -8.09 2.61 5.06
CA ASP A 181 -9.41 1.95 5.00
C ASP A 181 -9.62 0.89 6.08
N VAL A 182 -8.54 0.44 6.72
CA VAL A 182 -8.55 -0.61 7.76
C VAL A 182 -8.29 0.01 9.14
N LEU A 183 -7.40 1.00 9.19
CA LEU A 183 -6.89 1.60 10.41
C LEU A 183 -7.45 3.01 10.61
N LYS A 184 -8.19 3.20 11.71
CA LYS A 184 -8.75 4.50 12.09
C LYS A 184 -7.72 5.34 12.84
N TRP A 185 -6.78 5.94 12.12
CA TRP A 185 -5.66 6.70 12.71
C TRP A 185 -6.08 7.79 13.70
N LYS A 186 -7.22 8.47 13.50
CA LYS A 186 -7.76 9.50 14.42
C LYS A 186 -8.17 8.96 15.80
N GLU A 187 -8.34 7.65 15.93
CA GLU A 187 -8.68 6.98 17.19
C GLU A 187 -7.45 6.49 17.96
N MET A 188 -6.28 6.45 17.32
CA MET A 188 -5.05 5.85 17.87
C MET A 188 -3.81 6.76 17.81
N ALA A 189 -3.88 7.89 17.13
CA ALA A 189 -2.78 8.85 17.01
C ALA A 189 -3.30 10.30 17.12
N VAL A 190 -2.41 11.20 17.52
CA VAL A 190 -2.63 12.64 17.54
C VAL A 190 -1.95 13.27 16.33
N PHE A 191 -2.65 14.13 15.61
CA PHE A 191 -2.10 14.88 14.47
C PHE A 191 -1.94 16.34 14.87
N MET A 192 -0.72 16.86 14.77
CA MET A 192 -0.41 18.24 15.16
C MET A 192 0.13 19.04 13.98
N LYS A 193 -0.37 20.28 13.86
CA LYS A 193 0.18 21.33 13.01
C LYS A 193 0.81 22.38 13.94
N GLY A 194 2.13 22.49 13.96
CA GLY A 194 2.84 23.53 14.73
C GLY A 194 2.99 23.30 16.26
N GLY A 195 2.93 22.07 16.76
CA GLY A 195 3.52 21.72 18.07
C GLY A 195 2.73 22.03 19.36
N VAL A 196 1.50 22.55 19.30
CA VAL A 196 0.75 22.92 20.51
C VAL A 196 0.11 21.70 21.19
N LYS A 197 0.42 21.44 22.47
CA LYS A 197 -0.17 20.36 23.27
C LYS A 197 -1.58 20.72 23.76
N ASN A 198 -2.56 19.82 23.54
CA ASN A 198 -3.94 19.98 24.01
C ASN A 198 -4.24 19.04 25.21
N VAL A 199 -4.84 19.57 26.27
CA VAL A 199 -5.24 18.86 27.50
C VAL A 199 -6.20 17.69 27.22
N THR A 200 -7.00 17.75 26.14
CA THR A 200 -7.94 16.68 25.77
C THR A 200 -7.27 15.34 25.38
N TRP A 201 -5.98 15.34 25.02
CA TRP A 201 -5.30 14.13 24.56
C TRP A 201 -4.92 13.19 25.69
N THR A 202 -4.57 13.73 26.86
CA THR A 202 -4.19 12.94 28.04
C THR A 202 -5.36 12.07 28.49
N ALA A 203 -6.58 12.60 28.47
CA ALA A 203 -7.81 11.87 28.81
C ALA A 203 -8.08 10.68 27.87
N ARG A 204 -7.63 10.74 26.61
CA ARG A 204 -7.83 9.67 25.61
C ARG A 204 -6.63 8.73 25.48
N HIS A 205 -5.53 9.00 26.19
CA HIS A 205 -4.24 8.34 25.98
C HIS A 205 -4.33 6.81 26.06
N GLU A 206 -4.93 6.28 27.13
CA GLU A 206 -4.97 4.82 27.34
C GLU A 206 -5.80 4.10 26.27
N ASN A 207 -6.91 4.70 25.83
CA ASN A 207 -7.70 4.13 24.73
C ASN A 207 -6.93 4.19 23.39
N MET A 208 -6.26 5.31 23.10
CA MET A 208 -5.40 5.43 21.90
C MET A 208 -4.29 4.38 21.91
N ARG A 209 -3.63 4.21 23.05
CA ARG A 209 -2.57 3.21 23.27
C ARG A 209 -3.09 1.80 23.02
N ARG A 210 -4.20 1.40 23.66
CA ARG A 210 -4.80 0.07 23.49
C ARG A 210 -5.17 -0.21 22.03
N LEU A 211 -5.80 0.76 21.36
CA LEU A 211 -6.15 0.63 19.94
C LEU A 211 -4.91 0.55 19.05
N GLY A 212 -3.88 1.35 19.33
CA GLY A 212 -2.60 1.35 18.61
C GLY A 212 -1.85 0.02 18.72
N VAL A 213 -1.77 -0.56 19.93
CA VAL A 213 -1.16 -1.88 20.14
C VAL A 213 -1.88 -2.95 19.32
N VAL A 214 -3.22 -2.98 19.33
CA VAL A 214 -3.99 -3.94 18.54
C VAL A 214 -3.82 -3.72 17.04
N ALA A 215 -3.77 -2.46 16.59
CA ALA A 215 -3.58 -2.09 15.19
C ALA A 215 -2.17 -2.43 14.67
N SER A 216 -1.15 -2.39 15.53
CA SER A 216 0.26 -2.59 15.15
C SER A 216 0.53 -3.92 14.44
N LYS A 217 -0.26 -4.96 14.69
CA LYS A 217 -0.17 -6.25 13.99
C LYS A 217 -0.30 -6.09 12.47
N HIS A 218 -1.14 -5.16 12.02
CA HIS A 218 -1.37 -4.87 10.60
C HIS A 218 -0.16 -4.19 9.96
N LEU A 219 0.72 -3.57 10.73
CA LEU A 219 1.87 -2.82 10.21
C LEU A 219 3.14 -3.68 10.13
N ARG A 220 3.08 -4.94 10.58
CA ARG A 220 4.23 -5.85 10.66
C ARG A 220 4.33 -6.72 9.42
N TRP A 221 5.53 -6.78 8.84
CA TRP A 221 5.87 -7.76 7.80
C TRP A 221 6.35 -9.07 8.44
N ASN A 222 5.90 -10.21 7.91
CA ASN A 222 6.35 -11.54 8.33
C ASN A 222 6.79 -12.37 7.13
N ARG A 223 7.71 -13.33 7.35
CA ARG A 223 8.11 -14.35 6.38
C ARG A 223 8.06 -15.72 7.09
N PRO A 224 7.09 -16.60 6.77
CA PRO A 224 5.97 -16.42 5.84
C PRO A 224 4.91 -15.42 6.35
N PRO A 225 4.03 -14.89 5.48
CA PRO A 225 2.94 -14.01 5.90
C PRO A 225 1.99 -14.66 6.91
N LEU A 226 1.54 -13.87 7.90
CA LEU A 226 0.62 -14.29 8.96
C LEU A 226 -0.75 -13.60 8.83
N PRO A 227 -1.83 -14.19 9.38
CA PRO A 227 -3.12 -13.52 9.40
C PRO A 227 -3.04 -12.11 10.00
N LEU A 228 -3.68 -11.14 9.34
CA LEU A 228 -3.74 -9.73 9.74
C LEU A 228 -2.40 -9.00 9.75
N ASP A 229 -1.35 -9.55 9.15
CA ASP A 229 -0.08 -8.85 8.96
C ASP A 229 -0.15 -7.82 7.82
N ALA A 230 0.97 -7.12 7.56
CA ALA A 230 1.06 -6.10 6.52
C ALA A 230 0.68 -6.65 5.15
N PHE A 231 1.20 -7.81 4.77
CA PHE A 231 0.89 -8.42 3.48
C PHE A 231 -0.60 -8.75 3.36
N ASN A 232 -1.18 -9.46 4.33
CA ASN A 232 -2.60 -9.82 4.28
C ASN A 232 -3.52 -8.61 4.39
N THR A 233 -3.08 -7.53 5.04
CA THR A 233 -3.82 -6.26 5.08
C THR A 233 -3.82 -5.59 3.71
N VAL A 234 -2.70 -5.59 2.96
CA VAL A 234 -2.67 -5.15 1.56
C VAL A 234 -3.63 -5.97 0.70
N MET A 235 -3.59 -7.30 0.83
CA MET A 235 -4.47 -8.19 0.07
C MET A 235 -5.95 -7.93 0.37
N TYR A 236 -6.29 -7.64 1.62
CA TYR A 236 -7.64 -7.24 2.01
C TYR A 236 -8.04 -5.88 1.39
N GLN A 237 -7.15 -4.89 1.40
CA GLN A 237 -7.43 -3.59 0.76
C GLN A 237 -7.60 -3.68 -0.76
N LEU A 238 -6.81 -4.54 -1.43
CA LEU A 238 -6.99 -4.86 -2.84
C LEU A 238 -8.34 -5.53 -3.08
N TRP A 239 -8.71 -6.49 -2.24
CA TRP A 239 -10.03 -7.13 -2.32
C TRP A 239 -11.16 -6.11 -2.19
N LEU A 240 -11.07 -5.13 -1.28
CA LEU A 240 -12.07 -4.06 -1.17
C LEU A 240 -12.21 -3.24 -2.46
N ARG A 241 -11.09 -3.00 -3.18
CA ARG A 241 -11.02 -2.23 -4.43
C ARG A 241 -11.45 -3.01 -5.68
N ARG A 242 -11.75 -4.31 -5.57
CA ARG A 242 -12.22 -5.11 -6.72
C ARG A 242 -13.58 -4.64 -7.28
N HIS A 243 -14.41 -4.03 -6.44
CA HIS A 243 -15.80 -3.66 -6.76
C HIS A 243 -15.97 -2.24 -7.30
N THR A 244 -14.94 -1.41 -7.20
CA THR A 244 -14.88 -0.10 -7.91
C THR A 244 -14.82 -0.27 -9.43
N VAL A 245 -14.60 -1.50 -9.91
CA VAL A 245 -14.72 -1.91 -11.32
C VAL A 245 -16.13 -2.43 -11.57
N ARG A 246 -17.07 -1.57 -11.95
CA ARG A 246 -18.38 -2.03 -12.42
C ARG A 246 -18.28 -2.43 -13.89
N TYR A 247 -18.50 -3.71 -14.18
CA TYR A 247 -18.59 -4.24 -15.53
C TYR A 247 -19.99 -3.96 -16.11
N GLU A 248 -20.06 -3.46 -17.35
CA GLU A 248 -21.19 -3.84 -18.20
C GLU A 248 -20.96 -5.30 -18.62
N SER A 249 -21.92 -6.17 -18.32
CA SER A 249 -21.88 -7.54 -18.80
C SER A 249 -21.86 -7.52 -20.33
N ILE A 250 -20.78 -7.98 -20.95
CA ILE A 250 -20.81 -8.34 -22.37
C ILE A 250 -21.81 -9.49 -22.47
N ARG A 251 -23.04 -9.20 -22.90
CA ARG A 251 -23.98 -10.22 -23.35
C ARG A 251 -23.39 -10.80 -24.63
N SER A 252 -22.87 -12.02 -24.54
CA SER A 252 -22.64 -12.85 -25.70
C SER A 252 -24.01 -13.16 -26.33
N ASN A 253 -24.31 -12.51 -27.45
CA ASN A 253 -25.27 -13.01 -28.43
C ASN A 253 -24.57 -14.02 -29.33
#